data_AF-A0A327SR37-F1
#
_entry.id   AF-A0A327SR37-F1
#
_cell.length_a   1.000
_cell.length_b   1.000
_cell.length_c   1.000
_cell.angle_alpha   90.00
_cell.angle_beta   90.00
_cell.angle_gamma   90.00
#
_symmetry.space_group_name_H-M   'P 1'
#
loop_
_entity.id
_entity.type
_entity.pdbx_description
1 polymer ?
#
loop_
_entity_poly.entity_id
_entity_poly.type
_entity_poly.pdbx_seq_one_letter_code
_entity_poly.pdbx_strand_id
1 'polypeptide(L)'
;MDVVYASLHRKDTAGRPRDGEAEEIQAVLWAHAQPTDAVQHITVRCESERVDLLLYLLTRPTTDAAPATGHPAAPAEAGAKDPLAVAHSLITRSHRASPMLQRRYQPPTPPTAC
;
A
#
# COMPACT_ATOMS: atom_id res chain seq x y z
N MET A 1 1.12 3.96 14.36
CA MET A 1 1.80 3.40 13.17
C MET A 1 0.98 2.22 12.75
N ASP A 2 0.59 2.18 11.48
CA ASP A 2 -0.24 1.13 10.93
C ASP A 2 0.64 0.22 10.07
N VAL A 3 0.44 -1.08 10.19
CA VAL A 3 1.17 -2.08 9.40
C VAL A 3 0.17 -2.80 8.53
N VAL A 4 0.35 -2.70 7.22
CA VAL A 4 -0.53 -3.33 6.23
C VAL A 4 0.21 -4.45 5.55
N TYR A 5 -0.38 -5.65 5.62
CA TYR A 5 0.02 -6.79 4.82
C TYR A 5 -0.77 -6.82 3.52
N ALA A 6 -0.08 -7.02 2.39
CA ALA A 6 -0.70 -7.22 1.10
C ALA A 6 0.07 -8.27 0.30
N SER A 7 -0.59 -8.95 -0.62
CA SER A 7 0.05 -9.93 -1.50
C SER A 7 -0.31 -9.68 -2.96
N LEU A 8 0.69 -9.76 -3.84
CA LEU A 8 0.52 -9.71 -5.29
C LEU A 8 0.74 -11.10 -5.87
N HIS A 9 -0.29 -11.66 -6.51
CA HIS A 9 -0.20 -12.97 -7.15
C HIS A 9 0.50 -12.87 -8.50
N ARG A 10 1.34 -13.85 -8.81
CA ARG A 10 1.98 -13.95 -10.13
C ARG A 10 0.97 -14.39 -11.18
N LYS A 11 1.21 -13.97 -12.42
CA LYS A 11 0.47 -14.45 -13.60
C LYS A 11 0.97 -15.80 -14.08
N ASP A 12 2.27 -16.06 -13.89
CA ASP A 12 2.92 -17.33 -14.19
C ASP A 12 3.53 -17.88 -12.91
N THR A 13 3.04 -19.04 -12.51
CA THR A 13 3.36 -19.76 -11.27
C THR A 13 4.48 -20.77 -11.47
N ALA A 14 4.86 -21.08 -12.72
CA ALA A 14 5.87 -22.08 -13.03
C ALA A 14 7.31 -21.59 -12.81
N GLY A 15 7.51 -20.31 -12.48
CA GLY A 15 8.82 -19.67 -12.42
C GLY A 15 9.31 -19.33 -11.01
N ARG A 16 10.53 -19.75 -10.69
CA ARG A 16 11.27 -19.32 -9.48
C ARG A 16 11.32 -17.78 -9.37
N PRO A 17 11.29 -17.20 -8.15
CA PRO A 17 11.65 -15.80 -7.96
C PRO A 17 12.99 -15.47 -8.62
N ARG A 18 13.06 -14.34 -9.30
CA ARG A 18 14.31 -13.88 -9.89
C ARG A 18 15.17 -13.25 -8.79
N ASP A 19 16.49 -13.43 -8.89
CA ASP A 19 17.42 -12.69 -8.05
C ASP A 19 17.22 -11.18 -8.28
N GLY A 20 17.16 -10.39 -7.21
CA GLY A 20 16.92 -8.94 -7.28
C GLY A 20 15.46 -8.51 -7.43
N GLU A 21 14.51 -9.46 -7.52
CA GLU A 21 13.10 -9.14 -7.75
C GLU A 21 12.47 -8.37 -6.58
N ALA A 22 12.84 -8.71 -5.34
CA ALA A 22 12.32 -8.04 -4.17
C ALA A 22 12.75 -6.57 -4.13
N GLU A 23 14.02 -6.31 -4.44
CA GLU A 23 14.63 -4.99 -4.51
C GLU A 23 14.03 -4.15 -5.64
N GLU A 24 13.80 -4.75 -6.81
CA GLU A 24 13.14 -4.08 -7.94
C GLU A 24 11.71 -3.66 -7.59
N ILE A 25 10.93 -4.56 -6.96
CA ILE A 25 9.57 -4.26 -6.51
C ILE A 25 9.58 -3.17 -5.43
N GLN A 26 10.51 -3.25 -4.48
CA GLN A 26 10.67 -2.24 -3.43
C GLN A 26 11.00 -0.87 -4.03
N ALA A 27 11.91 -0.81 -5.00
CA ALA A 27 12.28 0.41 -5.69
C ALA A 27 11.09 1.03 -6.46
N VAL A 28 10.29 0.21 -7.14
CA VAL A 28 9.07 0.67 -7.83
C VAL A 28 8.04 1.22 -6.83
N LEU A 29 7.85 0.56 -5.69
CA LEU A 29 6.93 1.06 -4.66
C LEU A 29 7.40 2.42 -4.11
N TRP A 30 8.69 2.57 -3.81
CA TRP A 30 9.24 3.86 -3.37
C TRP A 30 9.16 4.95 -4.43
N ALA A 31 9.46 4.64 -5.69
CA ALA A 31 9.41 5.60 -6.79
C ALA A 31 8.00 6.18 -7.01
N HIS A 32 6.96 5.45 -6.59
CA HIS A 32 5.58 5.87 -6.73
C HIS A 32 4.90 6.22 -5.40
N ALA A 33 5.61 6.18 -4.27
CA ALA A 33 5.09 6.63 -2.99
C ALA A 33 4.89 8.15 -3.00
N GLN A 34 3.73 8.60 -2.52
CA GLN A 34 3.43 10.03 -2.36
C GLN A 34 3.60 10.43 -0.89
N PRO A 35 3.92 11.70 -0.59
CA PRO A 35 3.98 12.18 0.79
C PRO A 35 2.69 11.95 1.58
N THR A 36 1.54 11.91 0.91
CA THR A 36 0.21 11.63 1.50
C THR A 36 -0.05 10.16 1.80
N ASP A 37 0.77 9.24 1.29
CA ASP A 37 0.70 7.82 1.63
C ASP A 37 1.39 7.52 2.97
N ALA A 38 2.23 8.44 3.45
CA ALA A 38 2.87 8.37 4.76
C ALA A 38 3.67 7.08 5.00
N VAL A 39 4.20 6.46 3.93
CA VAL A 39 5.03 5.25 3.99
C VAL A 39 6.36 5.56 4.68
N GLN A 40 6.72 4.75 5.67
CA GLN A 40 8.02 4.80 6.34
C GLN A 40 8.93 3.66 5.92
N HIS A 41 8.37 2.47 5.77
CA HIS A 41 9.13 1.27 5.45
C HIS A 41 8.31 0.33 4.58
N ILE A 42 9.01 -0.41 3.74
CA ILE A 42 8.44 -1.41 2.84
C ILE A 42 9.33 -2.63 2.95
N THR A 43 8.76 -3.77 3.35
CA THR A 43 9.41 -5.06 3.26
C THR A 43 8.78 -5.85 2.13
N VAL A 44 9.62 -6.49 1.32
CA VAL A 44 9.19 -7.29 0.18
C VAL A 44 9.77 -8.69 0.34
N ARG A 45 8.91 -9.70 0.21
CA ARG A 45 9.32 -11.10 0.22
C ARG A 45 8.77 -11.81 -1.02
N CYS A 46 9.67 -12.33 -1.84
CA CYS A 46 9.28 -13.07 -3.04
C CYS A 46 9.11 -14.55 -2.75
N GLU A 47 7.91 -15.06 -3.03
CA GLU A 47 7.56 -16.47 -3.02
C GLU A 47 7.34 -16.96 -4.46
N SER A 48 7.28 -18.27 -4.66
CA SER A 48 7.12 -18.88 -6.00
C SER A 48 5.86 -18.41 -6.72
N GLU A 49 4.77 -18.20 -5.97
CA GLU A 49 3.43 -17.92 -6.51
C GLU A 49 3.00 -16.46 -6.37
N ARG A 50 3.66 -15.72 -5.48
CA ARG A 50 3.24 -14.37 -5.07
C ARG A 50 4.41 -13.58 -4.51
N VAL A 51 4.16 -12.30 -4.28
CA VAL A 51 5.03 -11.45 -3.47
C VAL A 51 4.23 -10.94 -2.29
N ASP A 52 4.81 -11.10 -1.11
CA ASP A 52 4.26 -10.62 0.14
C ASP A 52 4.89 -9.25 0.45
N LEU A 53 4.04 -8.27 0.72
CA LEU A 53 4.39 -6.88 0.99
C LEU A 53 3.97 -6.54 2.42
N LEU A 54 4.89 -5.94 3.17
CA LEU A 54 4.60 -5.36 4.48
C LEU A 54 4.89 -3.86 4.42
N LEU A 55 3.83 -3.06 4.51
CA LEU A 55 3.90 -1.61 4.44
C LEU A 55 3.73 -1.01 5.83
N TYR A 56 4.69 -0.20 6.24
CA TYR A 56 4.66 0.53 7.50
C TYR A 56 4.26 1.97 7.22
N LEU A 57 3.08 2.36 7.71
CA LEU A 57 2.47 3.66 7.45
C LEU A 57 2.44 4.49 8.74
N LEU A 58 2.80 5.77 8.61
CA LEU A 58 2.57 6.76 9.67
C LEU A 58 1.09 7.04 9.78
N THR A 59 0.52 6.73 10.94
CA THR A 59 -0.80 7.21 11.34
C THR A 59 -0.72 8.72 11.47
N ARG A 60 -1.31 9.45 10.51
CA ARG A 60 -1.42 10.90 10.59
C ARG A 60 -2.77 11.25 11.19
N PRO A 61 -2.82 11.88 12.38
CA PRO A 61 -4.06 12.50 12.83
C PRO A 61 -4.42 13.58 11.80
N THR A 62 -5.61 13.49 11.20
CA THR A 62 -6.12 14.55 10.33
C THR A 62 -6.29 15.81 11.15
N THR A 63 -5.27 16.67 11.12
CA THR A 63 -5.33 18.00 11.71
C THR A 63 -6.00 18.92 10.69
N ASP A 64 -7.24 18.59 10.32
CA ASP A 64 -8.11 19.48 9.55
C ASP A 64 -9.47 19.61 10.24
N ALA A 65 -9.42 19.71 11.57
CA ALA A 65 -10.46 20.36 12.35
C ALA A 65 -9.94 21.76 12.68
N ALA A 66 -10.20 22.72 11.78
CA ALA A 66 -10.24 24.12 12.19
C ALA A 66 -11.14 24.23 13.44
N PRO A 67 -10.83 25.07 14.44
CA PRO A 67 -11.66 25.19 15.62
C PRO A 67 -13.04 25.71 15.19
N ALA A 68 -14.03 24.81 15.18
CA ALA A 68 -15.42 25.17 14.99
C ALA A 68 -15.83 26.06 16.17
N THR A 69 -15.98 27.34 15.89
CA THR A 69 -16.71 28.27 16.74
C THR A 69 -18.09 27.69 17.04
N GLY A 70 -18.28 27.20 18.27
CA GLY A 70 -19.57 27.10 18.97
C GLY A 70 -20.66 26.23 18.34
N HIS A 71 -20.55 24.90 18.45
CA HIS A 71 -21.73 24.01 18.45
C HIS A 71 -21.46 22.73 19.25
N PRO A 72 -22.44 22.16 19.98
CA PRO A 72 -22.19 21.08 20.92
C PRO A 72 -21.91 19.75 20.20
N ALA A 73 -20.96 19.03 20.78
CA ALA A 73 -20.34 17.77 20.38
C ALA A 73 -21.27 16.70 19.77
N ALA A 74 -21.00 16.36 18.51
CA ALA A 74 -21.14 14.99 18.00
C ALA A 74 -19.77 14.29 18.14
N PRO A 75 -19.70 12.96 18.35
CA PRO A 75 -18.43 12.27 18.56
C PRO A 75 -17.52 12.46 17.35
N ALA A 76 -16.33 13.00 17.62
CA ALA A 76 -15.31 13.30 16.63
C ALA A 76 -14.64 12.02 16.10
N GLU A 77 -15.31 11.31 15.18
CA GLU A 77 -14.66 10.35 14.28
C GLU A 77 -14.02 11.13 13.12
N ALA A 78 -13.16 12.11 13.44
CA ALA A 78 -12.43 12.90 12.45
C ALA A 78 -11.28 12.06 11.88
N GLY A 79 -11.65 11.10 11.03
CA GLY A 79 -11.09 10.88 9.70
C GLY A 79 -9.66 10.39 9.53
N ALA A 80 -9.10 9.56 10.41
CA ALA A 80 -7.85 8.86 10.08
C ALA A 80 -7.98 8.16 8.72
N LYS A 81 -7.08 8.47 7.78
CA LYS A 81 -7.10 7.87 6.43
C LYS A 81 -6.91 6.37 6.58
N ASP A 82 -7.87 5.57 6.08
CA ASP A 82 -7.81 4.11 6.18
C ASP A 82 -6.47 3.59 5.61
N PRO A 83 -5.61 2.96 6.44
CA PRO A 83 -4.31 2.49 6.01
C PRO A 83 -4.42 1.42 4.90
N LEU A 84 -5.50 0.63 4.87
CA LEU A 84 -5.74 -0.34 3.79
C LEU A 84 -5.98 0.37 2.45
N ALA A 85 -6.84 1.39 2.45
CA ALA A 85 -7.08 2.20 1.26
C ALA A 85 -5.81 2.90 0.76
N VAL A 86 -4.95 3.38 1.67
CA VAL A 86 -3.64 3.97 1.35
C VAL A 86 -2.72 2.95 0.68
N ALA A 87 -2.50 1.80 1.32
CA ALA A 87 -1.64 0.74 0.79
C ALA A 87 -2.14 0.26 -0.57
N HIS A 88 -3.44 0.02 -0.72
CA HIS A 88 -4.04 -0.40 -1.97
C HIS A 88 -3.84 0.65 -3.09
N SER A 89 -4.00 1.93 -2.78
CA SER A 89 -3.79 3.02 -3.75
C SER A 89 -2.34 3.07 -4.23
N LEU A 90 -1.38 2.93 -3.32
CA LEU A 90 0.04 2.86 -3.64
C LEU A 90 0.34 1.66 -4.54
N ILE A 91 -0.07 0.46 -4.15
CA ILE A 91 0.18 -0.78 -4.90
C ILE A 91 -0.45 -0.70 -6.30
N THR A 92 -1.68 -0.19 -6.40
CA THR A 92 -2.38 -0.01 -7.68
C THR A 92 -1.63 0.96 -8.59
N ARG A 93 -1.17 2.09 -8.05
CA ARG A 93 -0.41 3.09 -8.81
C ARG A 93 0.92 2.52 -9.29
N SER A 94 1.66 1.85 -8.42
CA SER A 94 2.91 1.18 -8.76
C SER A 94 2.72 0.10 -9.83
N HIS A 95 1.68 -0.74 -9.68
CA HIS A 95 1.33 -1.75 -10.67
C HIS A 95 1.02 -1.11 -12.03
N ARG A 96 0.22 -0.04 -12.06
CA ARG A 96 -0.11 0.66 -13.30
C ARG A 96 1.10 1.36 -13.93
N ALA A 97 2.05 1.84 -13.16
CA ALA A 97 3.19 2.60 -13.68
C ALA A 97 4.39 1.73 -14.10
N SER A 98 4.51 0.50 -13.56
CA SER A 98 5.65 -0.39 -13.83
C SER A 98 5.28 -1.51 -14.82
N PRO A 99 5.87 -1.52 -16.03
CA PRO A 99 5.69 -2.62 -16.98
C PRO A 99 6.12 -3.98 -16.43
N MET A 100 7.12 -4.00 -15.54
CA MET A 100 7.58 -5.21 -14.86
C MET A 100 6.45 -5.78 -13.98
N LEU A 101 5.83 -4.96 -13.13
CA LEU A 101 4.70 -5.38 -12.30
C LEU A 101 3.50 -5.82 -13.15
N GLN A 102 3.13 -5.06 -14.19
CA GLN A 102 2.00 -5.41 -15.06
C GLN A 102 2.18 -6.75 -15.77
N ARG A 103 3.39 -7.05 -16.23
CA ARG A 103 3.65 -8.28 -16.99
C ARG A 103 3.68 -9.51 -16.11
N ARG A 104 4.13 -9.39 -14.85
CA ARG A 104 4.40 -10.53 -13.98
C ARG A 104 3.34 -10.76 -12.91
N TYR A 105 2.63 -9.72 -12.48
CA TYR A 105 1.68 -9.79 -11.38
C TYR A 105 0.26 -9.48 -11.83
N GLN A 106 -0.70 -10.17 -11.24
CA GLN A 106 -2.11 -9.87 -11.37
C GLN A 106 -2.41 -8.48 -10.77
N PRO A 107 -3.43 -7.76 -11.26
CA PRO A 107 -3.85 -6.52 -10.64
C PRO A 107 -4.16 -6.73 -9.15
N PRO A 108 -3.80 -5.77 -8.27
CA PRO A 108 -4.16 -5.87 -6.86
C PRO A 108 -5.68 -5.95 -6.72
N THR A 109 -6.16 -6.95 -5.98
CA THR A 109 -7.58 -7.09 -5.69
C THR A 109 -7.95 -6.08 -4.61
N PRO A 110 -9.10 -5.39 -4.73
CA PRO A 110 -9.55 -4.49 -3.68
C PRO A 110 -9.71 -5.27 -2.36
N PRO A 111 -9.36 -4.65 -1.21
CA PRO A 111 -9.61 -5.27 0.08
C PRO A 111 -11.12 -5.52 0.19
N THR A 112 -11.50 -6.79 0.34
CA THR A 112 -12.90 -7.15 0.57
C THR A 112 -13.20 -6.77 2.02
N ALA A 113 -14.06 -5.77 2.23
CA ALA A 113 -14.56 -5.47 3.57
C ALA A 113 -15.40 -6.66 4.04
N CYS A 114 -14.97 -7.32 5.11
CA CYS A 114 -15.78 -8.30 5.85
C CYS A 114 -16.64 -7.59 6.88
#